data_AF-A0A974TFH1-F1
#
_entry.id   AF-A0A974TFH1-F1
#
_cell.length_a   1.000
_cell.length_b   1.000
_cell.length_c   1.000
_cell.angle_alpha   90.00
_cell.angle_beta   90.00
_cell.angle_gamma   90.00
#
_symmetry.space_group_name_H-M   'P 1'
#
loop_
_entity.id
_entity.type
_entity.pdbx_description
1 polymer ?
#
loop_
_entity_poly.entity_id
_entity_poly.type
_entity_poly.pdbx_seq_one_letter_code
_entity_poly.pdbx_strand_id
1 'polypeptide(L)'
;MFDHLIHADWSVDPRKRWQASAIRDNGLWKVSAPCPVGAIPTFLDGIFSNAHGGRTLVGFDFPIGIPSAYGSKTGLVDFRDGLRNFGEGDWAQFFDVVDQPDDVSIRRPFYPKGSLKGVSRSSLVAGLGMESFDSLLRTCERRTSDRQAACSLFWTLGGNQAGRAAISGWREVVRAALERGAALWPFDGSLAELSARSDVVLAETYPAEAYRMFNAAFRSGESKRRRSDRASKAPAILDWAAAYSVHLSDAAETAVRDGFGEAASGEDAFDALAGLLKMIEVADGRRPEATVGSEPALTWEGWILGR
;
A
#
# COMPACT_ATOMS: atom_id res chain seq x y z
N MET A 1 10.86 14.79 -11.02
CA MET A 1 9.46 14.43 -11.37
C MET A 1 9.45 12.97 -11.83
N PHE A 2 8.35 12.25 -11.61
CA PHE A 2 8.25 10.84 -12.02
C PHE A 2 7.73 10.71 -13.46
N ASP A 3 8.31 9.75 -14.19
CA ASP A 3 8.00 9.41 -15.58
C ASP A 3 7.25 8.08 -15.68
N HIS A 4 7.43 7.21 -14.69
CA HIS A 4 6.76 5.92 -14.60
C HIS A 4 6.05 5.81 -13.25
N LEU A 5 4.79 5.40 -13.28
CA LEU A 5 4.02 5.06 -12.10
C LEU A 5 3.58 3.61 -12.18
N ILE A 6 3.72 2.89 -11.08
CA ILE A 6 3.19 1.53 -10.94
C ILE A 6 2.45 1.48 -9.61
N HIS A 7 1.20 1.06 -9.63
CA HIS A 7 0.47 0.74 -8.42
C HIS A 7 0.22 -0.76 -8.36
N ALA A 8 0.51 -1.39 -7.23
CA ALA A 8 0.23 -2.80 -6.99
C ALA A 8 -0.76 -2.97 -5.84
N ASP A 9 -1.94 -3.50 -6.16
CA ASP A 9 -2.81 -4.11 -5.15
C ASP A 9 -2.19 -5.42 -4.67
N TRP A 10 -2.05 -5.59 -3.35
CA TRP A 10 -1.18 -6.60 -2.78
C TRP A 10 -1.89 -7.55 -1.83
N SER A 11 -1.49 -8.81 -1.91
CA SER A 11 -2.00 -9.86 -1.03
C SER A 11 -0.92 -10.89 -0.73
N VAL A 12 -1.13 -11.66 0.35
CA VAL A 12 -0.34 -12.86 0.59
C VAL A 12 -0.54 -13.88 -0.52
N ASP A 13 -1.75 -13.98 -1.09
CA ASP A 13 -2.02 -14.86 -2.23
C ASP A 13 -1.47 -14.23 -3.51
N PRO A 14 -0.45 -14.81 -4.17
CA PRO A 14 0.14 -14.24 -5.39
C PRO A 14 -0.86 -14.04 -6.53
N ARG A 15 -1.96 -14.81 -6.56
CA ARG A 15 -3.01 -14.72 -7.59
C ARG A 15 -3.86 -13.46 -7.47
N LYS A 16 -3.84 -12.83 -6.29
CA LYS A 16 -4.54 -11.58 -5.99
C LYS A 16 -3.63 -10.36 -6.10
N ARG A 17 -2.37 -10.53 -6.51
CA ARG A 17 -1.45 -9.41 -6.72
C ARG A 17 -1.63 -8.87 -8.13
N TRP A 18 -2.19 -7.66 -8.23
CA TRP A 18 -2.45 -6.99 -9.50
C TRP A 18 -1.74 -5.66 -9.53
N GLN A 19 -1.27 -5.27 -10.71
CA GLN A 19 -0.66 -3.96 -10.92
C GLN A 19 -1.32 -3.22 -12.07
N ALA A 20 -1.29 -1.90 -12.00
CA ALA A 20 -1.55 -1.01 -13.11
C ALA A 20 -0.35 -0.07 -13.27
N SER A 21 -0.05 0.34 -14.50
CA SER A 21 1.08 1.23 -14.78
C SER A 21 0.71 2.40 -15.67
N ALA A 22 1.42 3.50 -15.50
CA ALA A 22 1.35 4.67 -16.37
C ALA A 22 2.76 5.13 -16.76
N ILE A 23 2.88 5.62 -17.99
CA ILE A 23 4.10 6.25 -18.51
C ILE A 23 3.76 7.68 -18.91
N ARG A 24 4.63 8.62 -18.54
CA ARG A 24 4.53 10.01 -18.96
C ARG A 24 5.11 10.16 -20.37
N ASP A 25 4.31 10.70 -21.29
CA ASP A 25 4.72 10.96 -22.66
C ASP A 25 4.15 12.32 -23.12
N ASN A 26 5.04 13.23 -23.54
CA ASN A 26 4.69 14.60 -23.95
C ASN A 26 3.78 15.35 -22.95
N GLY A 27 4.05 15.18 -21.64
CA GLY A 27 3.28 15.81 -20.56
C GLY A 27 1.95 15.12 -20.22
N LEU A 28 1.58 14.05 -20.94
CA LEU A 28 0.36 13.27 -20.72
C LEU A 28 0.69 11.95 -20.02
N TRP A 29 -0.26 11.39 -19.28
CA TRP A 29 -0.13 10.03 -18.73
C TRP A 29 -0.80 9.01 -19.65
N LYS A 30 -0.06 7.99 -20.06
CA LYS A 30 -0.59 6.83 -20.78
C LYS A 30 -0.73 5.65 -19.83
N VAL A 31 -1.97 5.27 -19.52
CA VAL A 31 -2.31 4.18 -18.59
C VAL A 31 -2.48 2.86 -19.33
N SER A 32 -1.77 1.84 -18.89
CA SER A 32 -1.89 0.47 -19.40
C SER A 32 -2.97 -0.30 -18.64
N ALA A 33 -3.53 -1.34 -19.26
CA ALA A 33 -4.50 -2.21 -18.61
C ALA A 33 -3.88 -2.91 -17.40
N PRO A 34 -4.62 -3.07 -16.28
CA PRO A 34 -4.10 -3.82 -15.15
C PRO A 34 -3.76 -5.27 -15.53
N CYS A 35 -2.71 -5.79 -14.92
CA CYS A 35 -2.25 -7.16 -15.14
C CYS A 35 -1.75 -7.79 -13.82
N PRO A 36 -1.66 -9.13 -13.74
CA PRO A 36 -1.04 -9.78 -12.59
C PRO A 36 0.42 -9.35 -12.41
N VAL A 37 0.86 -9.21 -11.15
CA VAL A 37 2.27 -8.87 -10.82
C VAL A 37 3.24 -9.95 -11.30
N GLY A 38 2.83 -11.22 -11.26
CA GLY A 38 3.69 -12.34 -11.64
C GLY A 38 4.78 -12.67 -10.61
N ALA A 39 5.93 -13.18 -11.09
CA ALA A 39 7.05 -13.54 -10.23
C ALA A 39 7.79 -12.30 -9.73
N ILE A 40 8.13 -12.26 -8.44
CA ILE A 40 8.75 -11.09 -7.80
C ILE A 40 10.08 -10.68 -8.44
N PRO A 41 11.01 -11.59 -8.79
CA PRO A 41 12.25 -11.18 -9.45
C PRO A 41 11.97 -10.45 -10.77
N THR A 42 11.08 -10.98 -11.61
CA THR A 42 10.69 -10.36 -12.89
C THR A 42 10.00 -9.02 -12.69
N PHE A 43 9.15 -8.89 -11.67
CA PHE A 43 8.50 -7.63 -11.32
C PHE A 43 9.53 -6.56 -10.91
N LEU A 44 10.48 -6.91 -10.04
CA LEU A 44 11.55 -6.00 -9.64
C LEU A 44 12.45 -5.64 -10.84
N ASP A 45 12.80 -6.61 -11.69
CA ASP A 45 13.57 -6.33 -12.90
C ASP A 45 12.85 -5.35 -13.82
N GLY A 46 11.53 -5.47 -13.96
CA GLY A 46 10.70 -4.52 -14.69
C GLY A 46 10.73 -3.12 -14.09
N ILE A 47 10.56 -2.99 -12.77
CA ILE A 47 10.61 -1.70 -12.05
C ILE A 47 11.95 -0.99 -12.30
N PHE A 48 13.07 -1.69 -12.11
CA PHE A 48 14.40 -1.09 -12.25
C PHE A 48 14.79 -0.89 -13.73
N SER A 49 14.35 -1.74 -14.64
CA SER A 49 14.60 -1.56 -16.08
C SER A 49 13.89 -0.35 -16.63
N ASN A 50 12.63 -0.11 -16.23
CA ASN A 50 11.88 1.09 -16.60
C ASN A 50 12.57 2.37 -16.07
N ALA A 51 13.25 2.26 -14.93
CA ALA A 51 13.97 3.38 -14.34
C ALA A 51 15.26 3.77 -15.09
N HIS A 52 15.78 2.92 -15.99
CA HIS A 52 16.93 3.28 -16.83
C HIS A 52 16.58 4.31 -17.93
N GLY A 53 15.30 4.63 -18.13
CA GLY A 53 14.82 5.68 -19.04
C GLY A 53 14.09 6.85 -18.36
N GLY A 54 13.94 6.84 -17.02
CA GLY A 54 13.16 7.83 -16.28
C GLY A 54 13.04 7.50 -14.80
N ARG A 55 12.25 8.27 -14.03
CA ARG A 55 12.06 8.06 -12.59
C ARG A 55 10.78 7.27 -12.32
N THR A 56 10.87 6.18 -11.55
CA THR A 56 9.73 5.31 -11.23
C THR A 56 9.25 5.48 -9.80
N LEU A 57 7.96 5.77 -9.61
CA LEU A 57 7.28 5.70 -8.32
C LEU A 57 6.38 4.46 -8.28
N VAL A 58 6.58 3.61 -7.28
CA VAL A 58 5.82 2.37 -7.08
C VAL A 58 5.01 2.46 -5.79
N GLY A 59 3.69 2.38 -5.91
CA GLY A 59 2.75 2.36 -4.79
C GLY A 59 2.30 0.93 -4.48
N PHE A 60 2.19 0.58 -3.20
CA PHE A 60 1.68 -0.71 -2.76
C PHE A 60 0.52 -0.60 -1.78
N ASP A 61 -0.53 -1.42 -1.96
CA ASP A 61 -1.63 -1.56 -1.01
C ASP A 61 -1.27 -2.48 0.18
N PHE A 62 -0.29 -2.04 0.97
CA PHE A 62 -0.04 -2.57 2.31
C PHE A 62 0.65 -1.51 3.18
N PRO A 63 0.48 -1.57 4.52
CA PRO A 63 1.19 -0.70 5.44
C PRO A 63 2.71 -0.74 5.25
N ILE A 64 3.35 0.42 5.12
CA ILE A 64 4.80 0.61 5.15
C ILE A 64 5.12 1.50 6.34
N GLY A 65 5.67 0.88 7.39
CA GLY A 65 5.94 1.50 8.68
C GLY A 65 5.20 0.79 9.82
N ILE A 66 5.51 1.20 11.04
CA ILE A 66 4.95 0.66 12.29
C ILE A 66 4.54 1.79 13.24
N PRO A 67 3.55 1.58 14.12
CA PRO A 67 3.16 2.57 15.13
C PRO A 67 4.37 3.02 15.96
N SER A 68 4.54 4.33 16.16
CA SER A 68 5.70 4.87 16.88
C SER A 68 5.82 4.34 18.31
N ALA A 69 4.68 4.12 18.98
CA ALA A 69 4.67 3.57 20.33
C ALA A 69 5.30 2.17 20.37
N TYR A 70 5.04 1.33 19.37
CA TYR A 70 5.70 0.05 19.22
C TYR A 70 7.17 0.22 18.82
N GLY A 71 7.46 1.07 17.81
CA GLY A 71 8.82 1.38 17.35
C GLY A 71 9.77 1.77 18.49
N SER A 72 9.32 2.64 19.40
CA SER A 72 10.09 3.09 20.57
C SER A 72 10.49 1.96 21.54
N LYS A 73 9.78 0.83 21.53
CA LYS A 73 10.09 -0.34 22.39
C LYS A 73 11.01 -1.35 21.73
N THR A 74 11.30 -1.19 20.45
CA THR A 74 12.12 -2.15 19.70
C THR A 74 13.59 -2.10 20.12
N GLY A 75 14.07 -0.92 20.52
CA GLY A 75 15.48 -0.61 20.73
C GLY A 75 16.25 -0.35 19.42
N LEU A 76 15.58 -0.42 18.27
CA LEU A 76 16.14 -0.06 16.96
C LEU A 76 16.02 1.45 16.73
N VAL A 77 16.75 1.98 15.75
CA VAL A 77 16.83 3.43 15.52
C VAL A 77 15.55 3.99 14.87
N ASP A 78 15.10 3.36 13.80
CA ASP A 78 13.98 3.79 12.97
C ASP A 78 13.42 2.59 12.17
N PHE A 79 12.40 2.83 11.35
CA PHE A 79 11.81 1.77 10.53
C PHE A 79 12.79 1.22 9.47
N ARG A 80 13.74 2.02 8.97
CA ARG A 80 14.74 1.56 7.98
C ARG A 80 15.70 0.57 8.63
N ASP A 81 16.11 0.85 9.85
CA ASP A 81 16.86 -0.07 10.69
C ASP A 81 16.03 -1.32 11.03
N GLY A 82 14.74 -1.13 11.33
CA GLY A 82 13.73 -2.20 11.40
C GLY A 82 13.80 -3.16 10.21
N LEU A 83 13.63 -2.67 9.00
CA LEU A 83 13.62 -3.49 7.78
C LEU A 83 14.92 -4.26 7.53
N ARG A 84 16.07 -3.75 7.99
CA ARG A 84 17.36 -4.44 7.91
C ARG A 84 17.46 -5.61 8.89
N ASN A 85 16.88 -5.46 10.09
CA ASN A 85 17.00 -6.43 11.17
C ASN A 85 15.85 -7.43 11.23
N PHE A 86 14.62 -7.04 10.87
CA PHE A 86 13.45 -7.91 10.94
C PHE A 86 13.62 -9.18 10.11
N GLY A 87 13.39 -10.33 10.75
CA GLY A 87 13.60 -11.65 10.16
C GLY A 87 15.02 -12.20 10.33
N GLU A 88 15.94 -11.45 10.95
CA GLU A 88 17.32 -11.86 11.19
C GLU A 88 17.66 -11.84 12.69
N GLY A 89 18.64 -12.66 13.13
CA GLY A 89 19.18 -12.63 14.49
C GLY A 89 18.10 -12.63 15.58
N ASP A 90 18.18 -11.68 16.52
CA ASP A 90 17.20 -11.50 17.62
C ASP A 90 15.78 -11.18 17.14
N TRP A 91 15.61 -10.85 15.86
CA TRP A 91 14.35 -10.54 15.19
C TRP A 91 13.92 -11.63 14.20
N ALA A 92 14.54 -12.82 14.23
CA ALA A 92 14.23 -13.94 13.32
C ALA A 92 12.74 -14.28 13.25
N GLN A 93 12.03 -14.14 14.36
CA GLN A 93 10.60 -14.48 14.48
C GLN A 93 9.66 -13.28 14.26
N PHE A 94 10.17 -12.12 13.84
CA PHE A 94 9.37 -10.90 13.70
C PHE A 94 8.17 -11.10 12.76
N PHE A 95 8.36 -11.84 11.66
CA PHE A 95 7.32 -12.09 10.67
C PHE A 95 6.38 -13.25 11.03
N ASP A 96 6.60 -13.93 12.16
CA ASP A 96 5.75 -15.02 12.60
C ASP A 96 4.44 -14.46 13.14
N VAL A 97 3.33 -14.92 12.57
CA VAL A 97 2.00 -14.65 13.13
C VAL A 97 1.75 -15.67 14.24
N VAL A 98 1.65 -15.18 15.48
CA VAL A 98 1.50 -16.02 16.66
C VAL A 98 0.05 -16.45 16.86
N ASP A 99 -0.15 -17.65 17.40
CA ASP A 99 -1.49 -18.21 17.66
C ASP A 99 -1.86 -18.14 19.14
N GLN A 100 -0.89 -18.36 20.04
CA GLN A 100 -1.10 -18.27 21.48
C GLN A 100 -0.91 -16.82 21.98
N PRO A 101 -1.82 -16.30 22.82
CA PRO A 101 -1.67 -14.99 23.45
C PRO A 101 -0.30 -14.77 24.12
N ASP A 102 0.21 -15.78 24.81
CA ASP A 102 1.45 -15.71 25.61
C ASP A 102 2.72 -15.64 24.75
N ASP A 103 2.61 -15.95 23.45
CA ASP A 103 3.70 -15.82 22.48
C ASP A 103 3.85 -14.39 21.94
N VAL A 104 2.85 -13.52 22.16
CA VAL A 104 2.90 -12.13 21.70
C VAL A 104 4.00 -11.40 22.47
N SER A 105 4.94 -10.82 21.73
CA SER A 105 6.02 -10.03 22.30
C SER A 105 6.47 -8.96 21.32
N ILE A 106 7.33 -8.04 21.77
CA ILE A 106 7.98 -7.08 20.88
C ILE A 106 8.67 -7.78 19.69
N ARG A 107 9.24 -8.99 19.87
CA ARG A 107 9.91 -9.71 18.79
C ARG A 107 8.97 -10.57 17.93
N ARG A 108 7.70 -10.75 18.33
CA ARG A 108 6.68 -11.55 17.62
C ARG A 108 5.32 -10.84 17.67
N PRO A 109 5.15 -9.71 16.96
CA PRO A 109 4.04 -8.80 17.24
C PRO A 109 2.74 -9.13 16.51
N PHE A 110 2.75 -9.98 15.49
CA PHE A 110 1.56 -10.24 14.66
C PHE A 110 0.67 -11.32 15.27
N TYR A 111 -0.60 -11.00 15.47
CA TYR A 111 -1.57 -11.86 16.15
C TYR A 111 -3.01 -11.56 15.72
N PRO A 112 -3.89 -12.56 15.56
CA PRO A 112 -3.66 -14.00 15.71
C PRO A 112 -3.42 -14.72 14.37
N LYS A 113 -2.81 -15.91 14.44
CA LYS A 113 -2.57 -16.77 13.27
C LYS A 113 -3.86 -17.30 12.64
N GLY A 114 -4.90 -17.55 13.43
CA GLY A 114 -6.19 -17.98 12.88
C GLY A 114 -7.16 -18.61 13.88
N SER A 115 -6.74 -18.92 15.11
CA SER A 115 -7.69 -19.32 16.16
C SER A 115 -8.72 -18.20 16.40
N LEU A 116 -9.99 -18.57 16.64
CA LEU A 116 -11.00 -17.65 17.18
C LEU A 116 -11.16 -17.82 18.69
N LYS A 117 -10.70 -18.95 19.24
CA LYS A 117 -10.89 -19.29 20.65
C LYS A 117 -9.78 -18.63 21.47
N GLY A 118 -10.17 -17.83 22.47
CA GLY A 118 -9.24 -17.12 23.35
C GLY A 118 -8.55 -15.91 22.71
N VAL A 119 -8.98 -15.51 21.51
CA VAL A 119 -8.41 -14.36 20.82
C VAL A 119 -8.97 -13.05 21.36
N SER A 120 -8.08 -12.15 21.78
CA SER A 120 -8.47 -10.83 22.27
C SER A 120 -7.46 -9.74 21.88
N ARG A 121 -7.98 -8.54 21.60
CA ARG A 121 -7.14 -7.35 21.40
C ARG A 121 -6.38 -6.97 22.66
N SER A 122 -6.94 -7.24 23.84
CA SER A 122 -6.28 -7.04 25.13
C SER A 122 -5.01 -7.89 25.27
N SER A 123 -5.02 -9.14 24.78
CA SER A 123 -3.81 -9.97 24.78
C SER A 123 -2.72 -9.40 23.89
N LEU A 124 -3.07 -8.89 22.70
CA LEU A 124 -2.12 -8.22 21.83
C LEU A 124 -1.51 -6.98 22.51
N VAL A 125 -2.37 -6.13 23.08
CA VAL A 125 -1.95 -4.91 23.82
C VAL A 125 -1.03 -5.27 24.98
N ALA A 126 -1.39 -6.27 25.78
CA ALA A 126 -0.60 -6.70 26.94
C ALA A 126 0.74 -7.32 26.54
N GLY A 127 0.78 -8.22 25.56
CA GLY A 127 2.02 -8.86 25.09
C GLY A 127 3.01 -7.88 24.46
N LEU A 128 2.51 -6.81 23.85
CA LEU A 128 3.33 -5.70 23.35
C LEU A 128 3.64 -4.66 24.43
N GLY A 129 3.08 -4.79 25.63
CA GLY A 129 3.22 -3.83 26.72
C GLY A 129 2.69 -2.44 26.38
N MET A 130 1.62 -2.34 25.59
CA MET A 130 0.99 -1.08 25.22
C MET A 130 -0.12 -0.70 26.20
N GLU A 131 -0.44 0.59 26.27
CA GLU A 131 -1.53 1.09 27.12
C GLU A 131 -2.90 0.76 26.54
N SER A 132 -3.03 0.79 25.21
CA SER A 132 -4.29 0.58 24.53
C SER A 132 -4.09 0.06 23.10
N PHE A 133 -5.18 -0.40 22.48
CA PHE A 133 -5.17 -0.78 21.07
C PHE A 133 -4.92 0.43 20.15
N ASP A 134 -5.32 1.64 20.57
CA ASP A 134 -5.08 2.87 19.82
C ASP A 134 -3.60 3.27 19.79
N SER A 135 -2.79 2.79 20.75
CA SER A 135 -1.33 2.94 20.72
C SER A 135 -0.69 2.09 19.61
N LEU A 136 -1.41 1.10 19.08
CA LEU A 136 -0.99 0.24 17.97
C LEU A 136 -1.46 0.75 16.60
N LEU A 137 -1.92 2.01 16.53
CA LEU A 137 -2.28 2.68 15.28
C LEU A 137 -1.26 3.77 14.96
N ARG A 138 -0.88 3.84 13.69
CA ARG A 138 -0.16 4.98 13.13
C ARG A 138 -1.06 6.21 13.11
N THR A 139 -0.46 7.39 13.04
CA THR A 139 -1.18 8.66 12.95
C THR A 139 -2.11 8.68 11.74
N CYS A 140 -1.63 8.22 10.59
CA CYS A 140 -2.45 8.08 9.38
C CYS A 140 -3.58 7.06 9.53
N GLU A 141 -3.59 6.17 10.52
CA GLU A 141 -4.62 5.14 10.70
C GLU A 141 -5.74 5.56 11.65
N ARG A 142 -5.53 6.61 12.46
CA ARG A 142 -6.50 7.07 13.46
C ARG A 142 -7.80 7.59 12.83
N ARG A 143 -8.87 7.60 13.63
CA ARG A 143 -10.19 8.14 13.24
C ARG A 143 -10.07 9.63 12.92
N THR A 144 -10.74 10.06 11.86
CA THR A 144 -10.93 11.48 11.50
C THR A 144 -12.43 11.78 11.42
N SER A 145 -12.81 13.01 11.07
CA SER A 145 -14.22 13.39 10.92
C SER A 145 -14.92 12.65 9.78
N ASP A 146 -14.18 12.20 8.77
CA ASP A 146 -14.67 11.62 7.52
C ASP A 146 -14.51 10.09 7.43
N ARG A 147 -13.80 9.46 8.37
CA ARG A 147 -13.57 8.00 8.37
C ARG A 147 -13.33 7.42 9.76
N GLN A 148 -13.64 6.13 9.88
CA GLN A 148 -13.30 5.33 11.05
C GLN A 148 -11.78 5.06 11.11
N ALA A 149 -11.31 4.72 12.30
CA ALA A 149 -9.95 4.22 12.47
C ALA A 149 -9.75 2.92 11.68
N ALA A 150 -8.54 2.75 11.13
CA ALA A 150 -8.12 1.48 10.57
C ALA A 150 -7.88 0.46 11.68
N CYS A 151 -7.58 -0.78 11.29
CA CYS A 151 -7.12 -1.79 12.23
C CYS A 151 -5.60 -1.73 12.35
N SER A 152 -5.05 -2.04 13.53
CA SER A 152 -3.61 -2.17 13.69
C SER A 152 -3.04 -3.23 12.74
N LEU A 153 -1.89 -2.97 12.13
CA LEU A 153 -1.19 -3.97 11.32
C LEU A 153 -0.87 -5.25 12.11
N PHE A 154 -0.68 -5.14 13.43
CA PHE A 154 -0.36 -6.29 14.26
C PHE A 154 -1.58 -7.19 14.52
N TRP A 155 -2.78 -6.72 14.19
CA TRP A 155 -4.00 -7.51 14.28
C TRP A 155 -4.32 -8.22 12.97
N THR A 156 -4.14 -9.54 12.93
CA THR A 156 -4.22 -10.35 11.70
C THR A 156 -5.49 -11.20 11.58
N LEU A 157 -6.60 -10.76 12.20
CA LEU A 157 -7.92 -11.42 12.11
C LEU A 157 -9.00 -10.51 11.53
N GLY A 158 -9.87 -11.09 10.69
CA GLY A 158 -11.07 -10.45 10.14
C GLY A 158 -10.88 -9.90 8.73
N GLY A 159 -11.70 -8.92 8.32
CA GLY A 159 -11.58 -8.27 7.00
C GLY A 159 -10.40 -7.30 6.88
N ASN A 160 -9.71 -6.99 7.98
CA ASN A 160 -8.68 -5.96 8.07
C ASN A 160 -7.29 -6.55 8.32
N GLN A 161 -6.92 -7.64 7.64
CA GLN A 161 -5.64 -8.35 7.83
C GLN A 161 -4.47 -7.69 7.08
N ALA A 162 -4.40 -6.35 7.13
CA ALA A 162 -3.36 -5.58 6.45
C ALA A 162 -1.93 -6.00 6.88
N GLY A 163 -1.78 -6.47 8.12
CA GLY A 163 -0.52 -7.03 8.63
C GLY A 163 0.04 -8.20 7.81
N ARG A 164 -0.81 -9.07 7.29
CA ARG A 164 -0.35 -10.21 6.49
C ARG A 164 0.20 -9.75 5.14
N ALA A 165 -0.48 -8.80 4.51
CA ALA A 165 -0.01 -8.16 3.28
C ALA A 165 1.30 -7.41 3.53
N ALA A 166 1.43 -6.69 4.65
CA ALA A 166 2.66 -6.03 5.07
C ALA A 166 3.82 -7.01 5.26
N ILE A 167 3.63 -8.13 5.98
CA ILE A 167 4.66 -9.18 6.13
C ILE A 167 5.16 -9.65 4.76
N SER A 168 4.24 -10.00 3.86
CA SER A 168 4.58 -10.48 2.52
C SER A 168 5.30 -9.39 1.71
N GLY A 169 4.75 -8.18 1.67
CA GLY A 169 5.31 -7.05 0.93
C GLY A 169 6.69 -6.64 1.42
N TRP A 170 6.90 -6.54 2.73
CA TRP A 170 8.19 -6.15 3.30
C TRP A 170 9.27 -7.18 3.01
N ARG A 171 8.96 -8.46 3.24
CA ARG A 171 9.92 -9.55 3.08
C ARG A 171 10.25 -9.83 1.62
N GLU A 172 9.26 -9.84 0.75
CA GLU A 172 9.45 -10.25 -0.64
C GLU A 172 9.85 -9.09 -1.56
N VAL A 173 9.39 -7.87 -1.29
CA VAL A 173 9.52 -6.73 -2.21
C VAL A 173 10.34 -5.60 -1.63
N VAL A 174 9.93 -5.03 -0.50
CA VAL A 174 10.52 -3.78 0.00
C VAL A 174 12.00 -4.00 0.33
N ARG A 175 12.35 -5.04 1.09
CA ARG A 175 13.76 -5.36 1.41
C ARG A 175 14.60 -5.55 0.14
N ALA A 176 14.14 -6.38 -0.79
CA ALA A 176 14.85 -6.67 -2.03
C ALA A 176 15.03 -5.44 -2.94
N ALA A 177 14.02 -4.56 -3.02
CA ALA A 177 14.11 -3.33 -3.78
C ALA A 177 15.07 -2.32 -3.11
N LEU A 178 15.08 -2.24 -1.78
CA LEU A 178 16.03 -1.40 -1.03
C LEU A 178 17.48 -1.86 -1.23
N GLU A 179 17.74 -3.16 -1.23
CA GLU A 179 19.07 -3.73 -1.53
C GLU A 179 19.55 -3.38 -2.93
N ARG A 180 18.62 -3.19 -3.87
CA ARG A 180 18.89 -2.72 -5.24
C ARG A 180 18.98 -1.19 -5.37
N GLY A 181 18.85 -0.44 -4.27
CA GLY A 181 19.00 1.01 -4.25
C GLY A 181 17.72 1.82 -4.42
N ALA A 182 16.53 1.22 -4.28
CA ALA A 182 15.29 1.98 -4.20
C ALA A 182 15.26 2.87 -2.93
N ALA A 183 14.59 4.02 -3.03
CA ALA A 183 14.25 4.83 -1.87
C ALA A 183 12.85 4.50 -1.35
N LEU A 184 12.61 4.76 -0.07
CA LEU A 184 11.33 4.51 0.60
C LEU A 184 10.73 5.81 1.12
N TRP A 185 9.63 6.22 0.51
CA TRP A 185 8.87 7.38 0.97
C TRP A 185 7.97 7.00 2.16
N PRO A 186 7.81 7.87 3.18
CA PRO A 186 8.43 9.19 3.36
C PRO A 186 9.78 9.16 4.13
N PHE A 187 10.25 7.98 4.55
CA PHE A 187 11.43 7.82 5.41
C PHE A 187 12.71 8.41 4.82
N ASP A 188 12.89 8.27 3.50
CA ASP A 188 14.04 8.79 2.79
C ASP A 188 13.79 10.22 2.24
N GLY A 189 12.73 10.93 2.64
CA GLY A 189 12.45 12.32 2.24
C GLY A 189 11.20 12.51 1.38
N SER A 190 10.98 13.74 0.92
CA SER A 190 9.82 14.12 0.09
C SER A 190 9.90 13.52 -1.31
N LEU A 191 8.77 13.33 -1.98
CA LEU A 191 8.72 12.89 -3.38
C LEU A 191 9.50 13.83 -4.32
N ALA A 192 9.52 15.13 -4.02
CA ALA A 192 10.30 16.10 -4.79
C ALA A 192 11.81 15.78 -4.73
N GLU A 193 12.35 15.64 -3.51
CA GLU A 193 13.76 15.28 -3.28
C GLU A 193 14.10 13.90 -3.84
N LEU A 194 13.23 12.92 -3.60
CA LEU A 194 13.44 11.55 -4.04
C LEU A 194 13.44 11.43 -5.57
N SER A 195 12.54 12.11 -6.26
CA SER A 195 12.51 12.12 -7.73
C SER A 195 13.76 12.75 -8.36
N ALA A 196 14.54 13.52 -7.60
CA ALA A 196 15.79 14.12 -8.08
C ALA A 196 17.01 13.20 -7.91
N ARG A 197 16.96 12.22 -7.00
CA ARG A 197 18.14 11.44 -6.57
C ARG A 197 17.99 9.93 -6.64
N SER A 198 16.79 9.41 -6.75
CA SER A 198 16.49 7.97 -6.71
C SER A 198 15.78 7.54 -7.97
N ASP A 199 16.25 6.47 -8.62
CA ASP A 199 15.65 5.97 -9.87
C ASP A 199 14.30 5.31 -9.59
N VAL A 200 14.19 4.63 -8.44
CA VAL A 200 12.99 3.95 -7.96
C VAL A 200 12.64 4.46 -6.56
N VAL A 201 11.38 4.81 -6.37
CA VAL A 201 10.80 5.21 -5.09
C VAL A 201 9.62 4.31 -4.77
N LEU A 202 9.57 3.76 -3.56
CA LEU A 202 8.46 2.95 -3.07
C LEU A 202 7.62 3.78 -2.11
N ALA A 203 6.30 3.63 -2.16
CA ALA A 203 5.36 4.30 -1.27
C ALA A 203 4.20 3.36 -0.89
N GLU A 204 3.60 3.60 0.27
CA GLU A 204 2.31 3.00 0.63
C GLU A 204 1.19 3.76 -0.06
N THR A 205 0.21 3.03 -0.58
CA THR A 205 -1.01 3.54 -1.18
C THR A 205 -2.23 2.89 -0.53
N TYR A 206 -3.40 3.50 -0.74
CA TYR A 206 -4.66 2.93 -0.27
C TYR A 206 -5.76 3.21 -1.31
N PRO A 207 -6.06 2.23 -2.20
CA PRO A 207 -6.98 2.39 -3.33
C PRO A 207 -8.39 2.83 -2.94
N ALA A 208 -8.89 2.39 -1.79
CA ALA A 208 -10.26 2.69 -1.36
C ALA A 208 -10.51 4.20 -1.16
N GLU A 209 -9.48 4.99 -0.87
CA GLU A 209 -9.59 6.45 -0.84
C GLU A 209 -9.73 7.08 -2.22
N ALA A 210 -9.17 6.40 -3.23
CA ALA A 210 -9.18 6.90 -4.58
C ALA A 210 -10.60 6.96 -5.16
N TYR A 211 -11.48 6.05 -4.75
CA TYR A 211 -12.83 5.98 -5.31
C TYR A 211 -13.61 7.29 -5.17
N ARG A 212 -13.45 8.01 -4.05
CA ARG A 212 -14.17 9.28 -3.83
C ARG A 212 -13.64 10.41 -4.72
N MET A 213 -12.37 10.36 -5.08
CA MET A 213 -11.69 11.41 -5.86
C MET A 213 -12.22 11.53 -7.28
N PHE A 214 -12.56 10.41 -7.91
CA PHE A 214 -13.15 10.36 -9.25
C PHE A 214 -14.62 9.90 -9.21
N ASN A 215 -15.34 10.20 -8.13
CA ASN A 215 -16.79 9.94 -7.97
C ASN A 215 -17.25 8.49 -8.28
N ALA A 216 -16.39 7.51 -7.97
CA ALA A 216 -16.60 6.08 -8.20
C ALA A 216 -16.85 5.28 -6.90
N ALA A 217 -17.13 5.96 -5.78
CA ALA A 217 -17.41 5.28 -4.52
C ALA A 217 -18.61 4.31 -4.63
N PHE A 218 -18.49 3.15 -3.99
CA PHE A 218 -19.58 2.19 -3.88
C PHE A 218 -20.58 2.65 -2.81
N ARG A 219 -21.84 2.76 -3.22
CA ARG A 219 -22.98 3.19 -2.40
C ARG A 219 -23.54 2.02 -1.60
N SER A 220 -24.49 2.31 -0.72
CA SER A 220 -25.22 1.26 -0.01
C SER A 220 -25.86 0.28 -1.01
N GLY A 221 -25.63 -1.01 -0.80
CA GLY A 221 -26.12 -2.04 -1.70
C GLY A 221 -25.29 -2.23 -2.96
N GLU A 222 -24.16 -1.52 -3.14
CA GLU A 222 -23.11 -1.78 -4.13
C GLU A 222 -21.90 -2.51 -3.50
N SER A 223 -21.11 -3.21 -4.30
CA SER A 223 -19.96 -3.99 -3.84
C SER A 223 -18.87 -4.06 -4.89
N LYS A 224 -17.63 -3.75 -4.50
CA LYS A 224 -16.46 -3.89 -5.38
C LYS A 224 -16.26 -5.32 -5.90
N ARG A 225 -16.84 -6.33 -5.24
CA ARG A 225 -16.78 -7.73 -5.67
C ARG A 225 -17.70 -8.05 -6.85
N ARG A 226 -18.74 -7.24 -7.09
CA ARG A 226 -19.66 -7.42 -8.21
C ARG A 226 -19.18 -6.64 -9.42
N ARG A 227 -19.00 -7.34 -10.54
CA ARG A 227 -18.57 -6.75 -11.81
C ARG A 227 -19.50 -5.62 -12.28
N SER A 228 -20.82 -5.81 -12.21
CA SER A 228 -21.78 -4.78 -12.59
C SER A 228 -21.58 -3.45 -11.87
N ASP A 229 -21.24 -3.51 -10.58
CA ASP A 229 -21.04 -2.32 -9.76
C ASP A 229 -19.68 -1.67 -10.05
N ARG A 230 -18.68 -2.44 -10.45
CA ARG A 230 -17.40 -1.91 -10.96
C ARG A 230 -17.60 -1.24 -12.32
N ALA A 231 -18.30 -1.90 -13.24
CA ALA A 231 -18.62 -1.37 -14.57
C ALA A 231 -19.45 -0.09 -14.50
N SER A 232 -20.36 0.03 -13.51
CA SER A 232 -21.13 1.26 -13.30
C SER A 232 -20.27 2.47 -12.92
N LYS A 233 -19.00 2.26 -12.53
CA LYS A 233 -18.04 3.34 -12.22
C LYS A 233 -17.30 3.84 -13.45
N ALA A 234 -17.39 3.15 -14.59
CA ALA A 234 -16.67 3.48 -15.80
C ALA A 234 -16.87 4.93 -16.27
N PRO A 235 -18.10 5.49 -16.32
CA PRO A 235 -18.28 6.88 -16.75
C PRO A 235 -17.47 7.86 -15.89
N ALA A 236 -17.52 7.71 -14.57
CA ALA A 236 -16.82 8.62 -13.64
C ALA A 236 -15.29 8.54 -13.77
N ILE A 237 -14.74 7.33 -13.98
CA ILE A 237 -13.30 7.13 -14.22
C ILE A 237 -12.87 7.77 -15.55
N LEU A 238 -13.65 7.57 -16.62
CA LEU A 238 -13.33 8.07 -17.95
C LEU A 238 -13.48 9.59 -18.04
N ASP A 239 -14.51 10.16 -17.41
CA ASP A 239 -14.71 11.61 -17.30
C ASP A 239 -13.54 12.27 -16.55
N TRP A 240 -13.10 11.65 -15.44
CA TRP A 240 -11.90 12.10 -14.72
C TRP A 240 -10.66 12.03 -15.62
N ALA A 241 -10.44 10.91 -16.33
CA ALA A 241 -9.26 10.74 -17.16
C ALA A 241 -9.19 11.80 -18.29
N ALA A 242 -10.32 12.06 -18.94
CA ALA A 242 -10.45 13.11 -19.95
C ALA A 242 -10.16 14.51 -19.38
N ALA A 243 -10.67 14.82 -18.18
CA ALA A 243 -10.46 16.12 -17.53
C ALA A 243 -9.00 16.39 -17.16
N TYR A 244 -8.21 15.36 -16.85
CA TYR A 244 -6.84 15.48 -16.35
C TYR A 244 -5.77 15.02 -17.33
N SER A 245 -6.09 14.93 -18.64
CA SER A 245 -5.12 14.57 -19.68
C SER A 245 -4.46 13.20 -19.44
N VAL A 246 -5.23 12.26 -18.91
CA VAL A 246 -4.85 10.87 -18.70
C VAL A 246 -5.48 10.03 -19.80
N HIS A 247 -4.65 9.40 -20.62
CA HIS A 247 -5.08 8.55 -21.72
C HIS A 247 -5.00 7.08 -21.30
N LEU A 248 -6.17 6.43 -21.18
CA LEU A 248 -6.23 4.98 -21.02
C LEU A 248 -6.00 4.34 -22.39
N SER A 249 -5.15 3.31 -22.45
CA SER A 249 -5.06 2.50 -23.66
C SER A 249 -6.40 1.82 -23.96
N ASP A 250 -6.64 1.40 -25.21
CA ASP A 250 -7.87 0.71 -25.62
C ASP A 250 -8.20 -0.49 -24.70
N ALA A 251 -7.17 -1.23 -24.29
CA ALA A 251 -7.30 -2.35 -23.37
C ALA A 251 -7.69 -1.91 -21.94
N ALA A 252 -7.11 -0.81 -21.44
CA ALA A 252 -7.45 -0.26 -20.12
C ALA A 252 -8.88 0.31 -20.11
N GLU A 253 -9.27 1.04 -21.14
CA GLU A 253 -10.63 1.57 -21.29
C GLU A 253 -11.65 0.42 -21.37
N THR A 254 -11.37 -0.60 -22.18
CA THR A 254 -12.20 -1.80 -22.27
C THR A 254 -12.36 -2.47 -20.91
N ALA A 255 -11.27 -2.66 -20.15
CA ALA A 255 -11.32 -3.25 -18.82
C ALA A 255 -12.16 -2.42 -17.84
N VAL A 256 -12.04 -1.09 -17.88
CA VAL A 256 -12.85 -0.16 -17.06
C VAL A 256 -14.33 -0.32 -17.38
N ARG A 257 -14.70 -0.28 -18.67
CA ARG A 257 -16.10 -0.42 -19.13
C ARG A 257 -16.69 -1.79 -18.79
N ASP A 258 -15.87 -2.83 -18.88
CA ASP A 258 -16.25 -4.20 -18.55
C ASP A 258 -16.37 -4.43 -17.04
N GLY A 259 -15.78 -3.58 -16.20
CA GLY A 259 -15.69 -3.83 -14.77
C GLY A 259 -14.70 -4.95 -14.43
N PHE A 260 -13.63 -5.10 -15.23
CA PHE A 260 -12.51 -6.01 -14.99
C PHE A 260 -12.87 -7.50 -14.95
N GLY A 261 -13.89 -7.91 -15.71
CA GLY A 261 -14.32 -9.30 -15.83
C GLY A 261 -15.10 -9.85 -14.63
N GLU A 262 -15.64 -11.06 -14.80
CA GLU A 262 -16.42 -11.78 -13.78
C GLU A 262 -15.56 -12.53 -12.75
N ALA A 263 -14.25 -12.64 -13.01
CA ALA A 263 -13.34 -13.35 -12.13
C ALA A 263 -13.26 -12.67 -10.75
N ALA A 264 -13.01 -13.47 -9.71
CA ALA A 264 -12.84 -12.95 -8.35
C ALA A 264 -11.70 -11.92 -8.25
N SER A 265 -10.69 -12.02 -9.13
CA SER A 265 -9.58 -11.07 -9.22
C SER A 265 -9.93 -9.72 -9.85
N GLY A 266 -11.16 -9.56 -10.35
CA GLY A 266 -11.60 -8.29 -10.92
C GLY A 266 -11.68 -7.15 -9.88
N GLU A 267 -11.87 -7.48 -8.59
CA GLU A 267 -11.75 -6.47 -7.53
C GLU A 267 -10.30 -6.00 -7.35
N ASP A 268 -9.34 -6.93 -7.44
CA ASP A 268 -7.91 -6.63 -7.26
C ASP A 268 -7.38 -5.78 -8.44
N ALA A 269 -7.82 -6.09 -9.67
CA ALA A 269 -7.50 -5.30 -10.87
C ALA A 269 -8.08 -3.87 -10.81
N PHE A 270 -9.30 -3.73 -10.27
CA PHE A 270 -9.94 -2.43 -10.05
C PHE A 270 -9.16 -1.58 -9.04
N ASP A 271 -8.75 -2.18 -7.93
CA ASP A 271 -7.96 -1.51 -6.89
C ASP A 271 -6.56 -1.13 -7.38
N ALA A 272 -5.95 -2.00 -8.20
CA ALA A 272 -4.69 -1.71 -8.86
C ALA A 272 -4.79 -0.44 -9.73
N LEU A 273 -5.85 -0.30 -10.54
CA LEU A 273 -6.08 0.89 -11.34
C LEU A 273 -6.41 2.10 -10.47
N ALA A 274 -7.33 1.98 -9.50
CA ALA A 274 -7.76 3.08 -8.66
C ALA A 274 -6.59 3.71 -7.88
N GLY A 275 -5.71 2.87 -7.34
CA GLY A 275 -4.48 3.32 -6.69
C GLY A 275 -3.53 4.06 -7.64
N LEU A 276 -3.37 3.57 -8.88
CA LEU A 276 -2.57 4.27 -9.90
C LEU A 276 -3.12 5.66 -10.22
N LEU A 277 -4.44 5.80 -10.37
CA LEU A 277 -5.07 7.10 -10.66
C LEU A 277 -4.84 8.08 -9.50
N LYS A 278 -4.84 7.60 -8.25
CA LYS A 278 -4.46 8.42 -7.08
C LYS A 278 -3.00 8.85 -7.13
N MET A 279 -2.10 7.96 -7.54
CA MET A 279 -0.69 8.30 -7.69
C MET A 279 -0.47 9.37 -8.77
N ILE A 280 -1.23 9.35 -9.87
CA ILE A 280 -1.16 10.39 -10.92
C ILE A 280 -1.49 11.78 -10.34
N GLU A 281 -2.54 11.88 -9.52
CA GLU A 281 -2.93 13.15 -8.86
C GLU A 281 -1.81 13.72 -7.98
N VAL A 282 -1.11 12.85 -7.26
CA VAL A 282 0.02 13.23 -6.41
C VAL A 282 1.25 13.59 -7.24
N ALA A 283 1.57 12.78 -8.25
CA ALA A 283 2.73 12.99 -9.11
C ALA A 283 2.63 14.28 -9.95
N ASP A 284 1.41 14.71 -10.31
CA ASP A 284 1.14 15.97 -10.98
C ASP A 284 0.93 17.15 -10.01
N GLY A 285 1.03 16.92 -8.69
CA GLY A 285 0.89 17.97 -7.67
C GLY A 285 -0.53 18.51 -7.47
N ARG A 286 -1.55 17.88 -8.08
CA ARG A 286 -2.97 18.20 -7.83
C ARG A 286 -3.42 17.78 -6.44
N ARG A 287 -2.72 16.81 -5.86
CA ARG A 287 -2.89 16.35 -4.49
C ARG A 287 -1.55 16.40 -3.75
N PRO A 288 -1.49 16.89 -2.50
CA PRO A 288 -0.28 16.82 -1.71
C PRO A 288 0.09 15.36 -1.44
N GLU A 289 1.40 15.06 -1.34
CA GLU A 289 1.89 13.71 -1.03
C GLU A 289 1.50 13.24 0.38
N ALA A 290 1.43 14.17 1.34
CA ALA A 290 1.04 13.93 2.73
C ALA A 290 0.40 15.18 3.36
N THR A 291 -0.48 14.98 4.33
CA THR A 291 -1.00 16.01 5.21
C THR A 291 -0.03 16.24 6.38
N VAL A 292 0.88 17.21 6.23
CA VAL A 292 1.86 17.70 7.22
C VAL A 292 2.79 16.61 7.80
N GLY A 293 4.08 16.69 7.49
CA GLY A 293 5.10 15.75 7.98
C GLY A 293 5.31 15.85 9.50
N SER A 294 4.73 14.93 10.25
CA SER A 294 5.06 14.74 11.67
C SER A 294 6.34 13.88 11.79
N GLU A 295 7.21 14.18 12.76
CA GLU A 295 8.42 13.40 13.03
C GLU A 295 8.15 11.87 13.19
N PRO A 296 7.08 11.43 13.89
CA PRO A 296 6.63 10.04 13.89
C PRO A 296 6.50 9.37 12.51
N ALA A 297 5.99 10.10 11.51
CA ALA A 297 5.82 9.60 10.15
C ALA A 297 7.15 9.36 9.44
N LEU A 298 8.16 10.18 9.72
CA LEU A 298 9.47 10.08 9.09
C LEU A 298 10.35 9.01 9.76
N THR A 299 10.14 8.74 11.05
CA THR A 299 10.97 7.81 11.81
C THR A 299 10.41 6.39 11.80
N TRP A 300 9.12 6.21 12.13
CA TRP A 300 8.53 4.88 12.37
C TRP A 300 7.30 4.58 11.53
N GLU A 301 6.38 5.52 11.42
CA GLU A 301 5.03 5.23 10.96
C GLU A 301 4.91 5.17 9.45
N GLY A 302 5.69 5.95 8.71
CA GLY A 302 5.42 6.19 7.31
C GLY A 302 4.10 6.93 7.11
N TRP A 303 3.60 6.93 5.87
CA TRP A 303 2.35 7.59 5.51
C TRP A 303 1.68 6.92 4.32
N ILE A 304 0.39 7.20 4.10
CA ILE A 304 -0.33 6.77 2.91
C ILE A 304 -0.25 7.88 1.87
N LEU A 305 0.25 7.58 0.68
CA LEU A 305 0.45 8.57 -0.37
C LEU A 305 -0.87 9.27 -0.74
N GLY A 306 -0.85 10.59 -0.76
CA GLY A 306 -2.01 11.42 -1.12
C GLY A 306 -3.03 11.62 0.01
N ARG A 307 -2.66 11.29 1.25
CA ARG A 307 -3.53 11.41 2.44
C ARG A 307 -3.18 12.63 3.27
#